data_AF-A0A960JXK5-F1
#
_entry.id   AF-A0A960JXK5-F1
#
_cell.length_a   1.000
_cell.length_b   1.000
_cell.length_c   1.000
_cell.angle_alpha   90.00
_cell.angle_beta   90.00
_cell.angle_gamma   90.00
#
_symmetry.space_group_name_H-M   'P 1'
#
loop_
_entity.id
_entity.type
_entity.pdbx_description
1 polymer ?
#
loop_
_entity_poly.entity_id
_entity_poly.type
_entity_poly.pdbx_seq_one_letter_code
_entity_poly.pdbx_strand_id
1 'polypeptide(L)' 'MSKIIYTHTDEAPALATYSFLPIIEAFAGAAGVEVETRDISLAGRVIANFPEWLTPEQRIGDALSELGELAKTPE' A
#
# COMPACT_ATOMS: atom_id res chain seq x y z
N MET A 1 -3.27 -18.06 -3.70
CA MET A 1 -3.41 -17.09 -4.80
C MET A 1 -2.24 -16.15 -4.68
N SER A 2 -1.52 -15.88 -5.77
CA SER A 2 -0.45 -14.87 -5.75
C SER A 2 -1.08 -13.49 -5.65
N LYS A 3 -0.53 -12.65 -4.77
CA LYS A 3 -1.00 -11.29 -4.49
C LYS A 3 0.11 -10.32 -4.87
N ILE A 4 -0.23 -9.27 -5.62
CA ILE A 4 0.68 -8.18 -5.94
C ILE A 4 0.41 -7.06 -4.95
N ILE A 5 1.47 -6.56 -4.29
CA ILE A 5 1.37 -5.34 -3.50
C ILE A 5 1.80 -4.14 -4.36
N TYR A 6 0.88 -3.20 -4.57
CA TYR A 6 1.12 -1.96 -5.29
C TYR A 6 1.35 -0.83 -4.29
N THR A 7 2.53 -0.22 -4.30
CA THR A 7 2.86 0.82 -3.31
C THR A 7 2.18 2.14 -3.64
N HIS A 8 1.37 2.64 -2.71
CA HIS A 8 0.92 4.03 -2.77
C HIS A 8 2.07 4.90 -2.24
N THR A 9 2.54 5.80 -3.10
CA THR A 9 3.72 6.64 -2.86
C THR A 9 3.34 8.12 -2.85
N ASP A 10 4.23 9.00 -3.28
CA ASP A 10 4.12 10.45 -3.18
C ASP A 10 4.08 11.13 -4.57
N GLU A 11 3.81 12.44 -4.58
CA GLU A 11 4.01 13.34 -5.72
C GLU A 11 3.38 12.84 -7.05
N ALA A 12 4.14 12.92 -8.15
CA ALA A 12 3.65 12.52 -9.47
C ALA A 12 3.28 11.01 -9.56
N PRO A 13 4.07 10.07 -9.00
CA PRO A 13 3.70 8.66 -8.96
C PRO A 13 2.37 8.36 -8.24
N ALA A 14 2.07 9.07 -7.14
CA ALA A 14 0.79 8.93 -6.45
C ALA A 14 -0.39 9.30 -7.37
N LEU A 15 -0.28 10.45 -8.06
CA LEU A 15 -1.30 10.89 -9.02
C LEU A 15 -1.50 9.88 -10.16
N ALA A 16 -0.41 9.32 -10.69
CA ALA A 16 -0.48 8.30 -11.73
C ALA A 16 -1.18 7.01 -11.23
N THR A 17 -0.96 6.64 -9.97
CA THR A 17 -1.57 5.47 -9.34
C THR A 17 -3.10 5.57 -9.32
N TYR A 18 -3.67 6.73 -9.00
CA TYR A 18 -5.14 6.93 -9.05
C TYR A 18 -5.74 6.65 -10.43
N SER A 19 -5.01 6.92 -11.50
CA SER A 19 -5.47 6.62 -12.86
C SER A 19 -5.19 5.17 -13.28
N PHE A 20 -4.04 4.63 -12.90
CA PHE A 20 -3.52 3.38 -13.47
C PHE A 20 -3.89 2.14 -12.66
N LEU A 21 -3.96 2.25 -11.33
CA LEU A 21 -4.29 1.12 -10.45
C LEU A 21 -5.62 0.44 -10.82
N PRO A 22 -6.74 1.15 -11.09
CA PRO A 22 -7.99 0.49 -11.47
C PRO A 22 -7.88 -0.33 -12.77
N ILE A 23 -6.99 0.09 -13.68
CA ILE A 23 -6.73 -0.64 -14.92
C ILE A 23 -5.94 -1.91 -14.61
N ILE A 24 -4.91 -1.83 -13.77
CA ILE A 24 -4.13 -3.01 -13.36
C ILE A 24 -5.04 -4.03 -12.66
N GLU A 25 -5.86 -3.59 -11.71
CA GLU A 25 -6.79 -4.45 -10.96
C GLU A 25 -7.74 -5.21 -11.90
N ALA A 26 -8.32 -4.52 -12.89
CA ALA A 26 -9.22 -5.14 -13.86
C ALA A 26 -8.55 -6.23 -14.70
N PHE A 27 -7.32 -5.99 -15.16
CA PHE A 27 -6.59 -6.95 -15.99
C PHE A 27 -6.01 -8.12 -15.17
N ALA A 28 -5.44 -7.83 -13.99
CA ALA A 28 -4.91 -8.84 -13.09
C ALA A 28 -6.02 -9.75 -12.52
N GLY A 29 -7.19 -9.16 -12.21
CA GLY A 29 -8.35 -9.89 -11.73
C GLY A 29 -8.86 -10.94 -12.72
N ALA A 30 -8.75 -10.70 -14.04
CA ALA A 30 -9.09 -11.69 -15.07
C ALA A 30 -8.20 -12.95 -15.01
N ALA A 31 -7.01 -12.85 -14.42
CA ALA A 31 -6.08 -13.97 -14.20
C ALA A 31 -6.16 -14.54 -12.76
N GLY A 32 -7.07 -14.05 -11.92
CA GLY A 32 -7.18 -14.45 -10.52
C GLY A 32 -6.00 -13.96 -9.65
N VAL A 33 -5.34 -12.87 -10.05
CA VAL A 33 -4.29 -12.21 -9.29
C VAL A 33 -4.90 -11.02 -8.54
N GLU A 34 -4.76 -11.03 -7.21
CA GLU A 34 -5.22 -9.94 -6.36
C GLU A 34 -4.18 -8.82 -6.31
N VAL A 35 -4.62 -7.57 -6.35
CA VAL A 35 -3.76 -6.39 -6.20
C VAL A 35 -4.22 -5.64 -4.95
N GLU A 36 -3.31 -5.45 -4.00
CA GLU A 36 -3.57 -4.66 -2.80
C GLU A 36 -2.63 -3.47 -2.71
N THR A 37 -3.09 -2.37 -2.11
CA THR A 37 -2.24 -1.23 -1.84
C THR A 37 -1.58 -1.31 -0.47
N ARG A 38 -0.35 -0.80 -0.36
CA ARG A 38 0.30 -0.45 0.90
C ARG A 38 0.81 0.97 0.81
N ASP A 39 0.42 1.81 1.77
CA ASP A 39 0.78 3.23 1.80
C ASP A 39 2.16 3.42 2.43
N ILE A 40 3.14 3.76 1.59
CA ILE A 40 4.49 4.11 2.01
C ILE A 40 4.82 5.58 1.75
N SER A 41 3.79 6.41 1.51
CA SER A 41 3.92 7.86 1.38
C SER A 41 4.64 8.44 2.60
N LEU A 42 5.27 9.61 2.41
CA LEU A 42 5.87 10.34 3.52
C LEU A 42 4.83 10.60 4.63
N ALA A 43 3.63 11.03 4.26
CA ALA A 43 2.56 11.29 5.21
C ALA A 43 2.15 10.02 5.96
N GLY A 44 1.94 8.91 5.25
CA GLY A 44 1.55 7.64 5.86
C GLY A 44 2.59 7.14 6.87
N ARG A 45 3.87 7.17 6.50
CA ARG A 45 4.95 6.75 7.42
C ARG A 45 5.06 7.63 8.66
N VAL A 46 4.83 8.93 8.54
CA VAL A 46 4.78 9.82 9.72
C VAL A 46 3.59 9.43 10.61
N ILE A 47 2.39 9.30 10.06
CA ILE A 47 1.18 8.95 10.83
C ILE A 47 1.35 7.61 11.56
N ALA A 48 1.89 6.59 10.89
CA ALA A 48 2.09 5.26 11.46
C ALA A 48 3.07 5.23 12.65
N ASN A 49 4.02 6.16 12.72
CA ASN A 49 5.04 6.21 13.78
C ASN A 49 4.62 7.00 15.03
N PHE A 50 3.48 7.72 15.01
CA PHE A 50 3.00 8.54 16.14
C PHE A 50 1.55 8.23 16.56
N PRO A 51 1.14 6.95 16.70
CA PRO A 51 -0.26 6.59 16.94
C PRO A 51 -0.81 7.10 18.28
N GLU A 52 0.04 7.33 19.28
CA GLU A 52 -0.33 7.83 20.61
C GLU A 52 -0.84 9.29 20.58
N TRP A 53 -0.51 10.04 19.53
CA TRP A 53 -0.96 11.42 19.32
C TRP A 53 -2.21 11.51 18.44
N LEU A 54 -2.74 10.35 18.01
CA LEU A 54 -3.83 10.26 17.06
C LEU A 54 -5.08 9.66 17.69
N THR A 55 -6.24 10.18 17.26
CA THR A 55 -7.53 9.54 17.52
C THR A 55 -7.58 8.16 16.87
N PRO A 56 -8.41 7.22 17.37
CA PRO A 56 -8.52 5.89 16.78
C PRO A 56 -8.78 5.90 15.27
N GLU A 57 -9.56 6.87 14.78
CA GLU A 57 -9.95 7.01 13.37
C GLU A 57 -8.83 7.55 12.47
N GLN A 58 -7.83 8.24 13.05
CA GLN A 58 -6.68 8.79 12.33
C GLN A 58 -5.52 7.79 12.23
N ARG A 59 -5.52 6.73 13.04
CA ARG A 59 -4.43 5.76 13.07
C ARG A 59 -4.45 4.90 11.82
N ILE A 60 -3.27 4.67 11.28
CA ILE A 60 -3.04 3.72 10.19
C ILE A 60 -1.93 2.74 10.61
N GLY A 61 -1.88 1.58 9.95
CA GLY A 61 -0.83 0.58 10.18
C GLY A 61 0.53 1.01 9.63
N ASP A 62 1.62 0.45 10.17
CA ASP A 62 2.97 0.63 9.63
C ASP A 62 3.22 -0.29 8.44
N ALA A 63 2.72 0.14 7.27
CA ALA A 63 2.86 -0.59 6.03
C ALA A 63 4.32 -0.81 5.60
N LEU A 64 5.26 0.07 5.99
CA LEU A 64 6.67 -0.10 5.64
C LEU A 64 7.29 -1.27 6.41
N SER A 65 7.01 -1.37 7.71
CA SER A 65 7.44 -2.52 8.52
C SER A 65 6.79 -3.82 8.04
N GLU A 66 5.49 -3.81 7.71
CA GLU A 66 4.79 -4.96 7.12
C GLU A 66 5.44 -5.45 5.83
N LEU A 67 5.74 -4.53 4.90
CA LEU A 67 6.43 -4.84 3.65
C LEU A 67 7.86 -5.35 3.88
N GLY A 68 8.55 -4.81 4.90
CA GLY A 68 9.87 -5.27 5.29
C GLY A 68 9.89 -6.72 5.77
N GLU A 69 8.85 -7.18 6.46
CA GLU A 69 8.69 -8.59 6.83
C GLU A 69 8.27 -9.45 5.63
N LEU A 70 7.34 -8.97 4.79
CA LEU A 70 6.93 -9.67 3.57
C LEU A 70 8.11 -9.93 2.62
N ALA A 71 9.04 -8.97 2.49
CA ALA A 71 10.22 -9.15 1.64
C ALA A 71 11.17 -10.28 2.09
N LYS A 72 10.95 -10.85 3.29
CA LYS A 72 11.71 -12.00 3.82
C LYS A 72 11.00 -13.33 3.58
N THR A 73 9.83 -13.33 2.95
CA THR A 73 9.02 -14.52 2.70
C THR A 73 9.08 -14.93 1.22
N PRO A 74 8.81 -16.21 0.88
CA PRO A 74 8.75 -16.67 -0.51
C PRO A 74 7.57 -16.17 -1.34
N GLU A 75 6.51 -15.73 -0.67
CA GLU A 75 5.31 -15.10 -1.25
C GLU A 75 5.63 -13.79 -1.98
#